data_AF-A0A356VSK3-F1
#
_entry.id   AF-A0A356VSK3-F1
#
_cell.length_a   1.000
_cell.length_b   1.000
_cell.length_c   1.000
_cell.angle_alpha   90.00
_cell.angle_beta   90.00
_cell.angle_gamma   90.00
#
_symmetry.space_group_name_H-M   'P 1'
#
loop_
_entity.id
_entity.type
_entity.pdbx_description
1 polymer ?
#
loop_
_entity_poly.entity_id
_entity_poly.type
_entity_poly.pdbx_seq_one_letter_code
_entity_poly.pdbx_strand_id
1 'polypeptide(L)'
;DNWPGDAEGLTGPALMERMQKHAEKFGTDIIFDHIHTAELKNKPFKLIGDSAEYTCDALIIATGASAKYLGLESEEKFKGKGVSACATCDGFFYRGQKVAVIGGGNTAVEEALYLSNIAAEVTIIHRRDKFSSEKILSAKLLEKSKNGNIKIEFNHQLDEVLGDKMGVTGLRLKNAKTGDTKEIDASGVFIAIGHTPNTG
;
A
#
# COMPACT_ATOMS: atom_id res chain seq x y z
N ASP A 1 9.75 13.65 -6.00
CA ASP A 1 10.59 13.25 -7.15
C ASP A 1 9.88 13.31 -8.50
N ASN A 2 8.58 13.02 -8.58
CA ASN A 2 7.82 13.01 -9.85
C ASN A 2 6.69 14.06 -9.91
N TRP A 3 6.65 15.02 -8.98
CA TRP A 3 5.73 16.15 -9.05
C TRP A 3 6.41 17.32 -9.77
N PRO A 4 5.91 17.76 -10.94
CA PRO A 4 6.55 18.83 -11.70
C PRO A 4 6.52 20.15 -10.92
N GLY A 5 7.66 20.84 -10.88
CA GLY A 5 7.81 22.11 -10.16
C GLY A 5 8.51 21.98 -8.79
N ASP A 6 8.82 20.77 -8.35
CA ASP A 6 9.60 20.53 -7.14
C ASP A 6 10.82 19.64 -7.46
N ALA A 7 12.01 20.24 -7.40
CA ALA A 7 13.24 19.63 -7.90
C ALA A 7 13.85 18.59 -6.95
N GLU A 8 13.88 18.85 -5.64
CA GLU A 8 14.50 17.96 -4.65
C GLU A 8 13.78 18.03 -3.29
N GLY A 9 13.65 16.89 -2.60
CA GLY A 9 13.25 16.83 -1.19
C GLY A 9 11.76 17.00 -0.87
N LEU A 10 10.89 17.16 -1.88
CA LEU A 10 9.44 17.23 -1.65
C LEU A 10 8.90 15.89 -1.13
N THR A 11 8.29 15.92 0.05
CA THR A 11 7.57 14.78 0.62
C THR A 11 6.08 14.85 0.30
N GLY A 12 5.40 13.71 0.29
CA GLY A 12 3.94 13.64 0.10
C GLY A 12 3.15 14.52 1.08
N PRO A 13 3.40 14.44 2.41
CA PRO A 13 2.72 15.30 3.38
C PRO A 13 2.90 16.80 3.12
N ALA A 14 4.13 17.24 2.79
CA ALA A 14 4.41 18.65 2.52
C ALA A 14 3.68 19.16 1.26
N LEU A 15 3.55 18.33 0.23
CA LEU A 15 2.77 18.66 -0.96
C LEU A 15 1.29 18.83 -0.63
N MET A 16 0.71 17.90 0.14
CA MET A 16 -0.70 17.95 0.52
C MET A 16 -1.03 19.16 1.41
N GLU A 17 -0.12 19.50 2.33
CA GLU A 17 -0.26 20.72 3.14
C GLU A 17 -0.24 21.98 2.28
N ARG A 18 0.63 22.05 1.26
CA ARG A 18 0.64 23.16 0.28
C ARG A 18 -0.66 23.24 -0.50
N MET A 19 -1.22 22.11 -0.92
CA MET A 19 -2.51 22.06 -1.63
C MET A 19 -3.65 22.54 -0.72
N GLN A 20 -3.67 22.10 0.54
CA GLN A 20 -4.66 22.56 1.52
C GLN A 20 -4.61 24.09 1.69
N LYS A 21 -3.42 24.64 1.98
CA LYS A 21 -3.23 26.09 2.12
C LYS A 21 -3.62 26.87 0.86
N HIS A 22 -3.41 26.28 -0.31
CA HIS A 22 -3.80 26.89 -1.57
C HIS A 22 -5.33 26.98 -1.72
N ALA A 23 -6.07 25.94 -1.32
CA ALA A 23 -7.53 25.97 -1.31
C ALA A 23 -8.06 26.99 -0.28
N GLU A 24 -7.53 26.98 0.94
CA GLU A 24 -7.89 27.93 2.01
C GLU A 24 -7.64 29.39 1.58
N LYS A 25 -6.55 29.66 0.85
CA LYS A 25 -6.23 30.98 0.32
C LYS A 25 -7.34 31.57 -0.58
N PHE A 26 -8.11 30.73 -1.24
CA PHE A 26 -9.24 31.14 -2.08
C PHE A 26 -10.60 30.99 -1.40
N GLY A 27 -10.61 30.78 -0.07
CA GLY A 27 -11.84 30.74 0.73
C GLY A 27 -12.58 29.40 0.66
N THR A 28 -11.91 28.30 0.34
CA THR A 28 -12.51 26.97 0.49
C THR A 28 -12.69 26.64 1.97
N ASP A 29 -13.92 26.29 2.36
CA ASP A 29 -14.22 25.75 3.68
C ASP A 29 -13.80 24.27 3.75
N ILE A 30 -12.92 23.96 4.72
CA ILE A 30 -12.43 22.60 4.95
C ILE A 30 -13.10 22.04 6.19
N ILE A 31 -13.85 20.96 5.99
CA ILE A 31 -14.59 20.28 7.05
C ILE A 31 -13.96 18.89 7.23
N PHE A 32 -13.50 18.61 8.45
CA PHE A 32 -12.99 17.29 8.82
C PHE A 32 -14.16 16.39 9.19
N ASP A 33 -14.66 15.65 8.20
CA ASP A 33 -15.70 14.66 8.39
C ASP A 33 -15.54 13.51 7.39
N HIS A 34 -16.12 12.35 7.69
CA HIS A 34 -16.14 11.20 6.79
C HIS A 34 -17.57 10.94 6.33
N ILE A 35 -17.82 11.05 5.02
CA ILE A 35 -19.15 10.78 4.44
C ILE A 35 -19.35 9.27 4.28
N HIS A 36 -20.25 8.70 5.08
CA HIS A 36 -20.61 7.28 5.02
C HIS A 36 -21.85 7.01 4.15
N THR A 37 -22.68 8.03 3.85
CA THR A 37 -23.89 7.85 3.04
C THR A 37 -24.18 9.05 2.15
N ALA A 38 -24.59 8.79 0.91
CA ALA A 38 -24.95 9.82 -0.07
C ALA A 38 -26.30 9.52 -0.73
N GLU A 39 -27.26 10.44 -0.60
CA GLU A 39 -28.58 10.40 -1.22
C GLU A 39 -28.60 11.28 -2.47
N LEU A 40 -28.35 10.65 -3.63
CA LEU A 40 -28.11 11.37 -4.90
C LEU A 40 -29.33 11.44 -5.83
N LYS A 41 -30.49 10.93 -5.40
CA LYS A 41 -31.68 10.83 -6.27
C LYS A 41 -32.47 12.14 -6.36
N ASN A 42 -32.42 12.96 -5.33
CA ASN A 42 -33.18 14.21 -5.22
C ASN A 42 -32.23 15.40 -5.09
N LYS A 43 -32.70 16.59 -5.46
CA LYS A 43 -31.97 17.85 -5.26
C LYS A 43 -32.62 18.72 -4.17
N PRO A 44 -31.83 19.44 -3.34
CA PRO A 44 -30.36 19.35 -3.27
C PRO A 44 -29.91 17.96 -2.82
N PHE A 45 -28.73 17.52 -3.27
CA PHE A 45 -28.17 16.25 -2.85
C PHE A 45 -27.94 16.27 -1.35
N LYS A 46 -28.17 15.16 -0.67
CA LYS A 46 -27.93 15.02 0.77
C LYS A 46 -26.78 14.05 1.02
N LEU A 47 -25.85 14.45 1.89
CA LEU A 47 -24.73 13.61 2.35
C LEU A 47 -24.78 13.51 3.88
N ILE A 48 -24.47 12.34 4.40
CA ILE A 48 -24.45 12.04 5.84
C ILE A 48 -23.03 11.62 6.18
N GLY A 49 -22.41 12.39 7.08
CA GLY A 49 -21.11 12.09 7.66
C GLY A 49 -21.20 11.65 9.10
N ASP A 50 -20.05 11.27 9.66
CA ASP A 50 -19.92 10.84 11.05
C ASP A 50 -20.31 11.97 12.03
N SER A 51 -20.06 13.22 11.65
CA SER A 51 -20.27 14.39 12.51
C SER A 51 -21.53 15.19 12.19
N ALA A 52 -21.92 15.27 10.91
CA ALA A 52 -23.06 16.09 10.49
C ALA A 52 -23.70 15.65 9.16
N GLU A 53 -24.82 16.28 8.81
CA GLU A 53 -25.46 16.17 7.50
C GLU A 53 -25.17 17.41 6.64
N TYR A 54 -25.02 17.21 5.34
CA TYR A 54 -24.67 18.25 4.37
C TYR A 54 -25.64 18.21 3.19
N THR A 55 -25.91 19.38 2.60
CA THR A 55 -26.66 19.47 1.35
C THR A 55 -25.92 20.31 0.31
N CYS A 56 -26.06 19.97 -0.98
CA CYS A 56 -25.46 20.73 -2.07
C CYS A 56 -26.25 20.62 -3.39
N ASP A 57 -26.15 21.64 -4.23
CA ASP A 57 -26.78 21.66 -5.56
C ASP A 57 -25.98 20.87 -6.62
N ALA A 58 -24.67 20.77 -6.39
CA ALA A 58 -23.68 20.08 -7.21
C ALA A 58 -22.64 19.39 -6.31
N LEU A 59 -22.17 18.23 -6.74
CA LEU A 59 -21.23 17.38 -5.99
C LEU A 59 -20.08 16.94 -6.89
N ILE A 60 -18.84 17.11 -6.41
CA ILE A 60 -17.62 16.53 -7.00
C ILE A 60 -17.16 15.39 -6.09
N ILE A 61 -17.00 14.19 -6.64
CA ILE A 61 -16.53 13.01 -5.90
C ILE A 61 -15.04 12.81 -6.22
N ALA A 62 -14.18 13.03 -5.23
CA ALA A 62 -12.73 12.88 -5.33
C ALA A 62 -12.18 12.00 -4.19
N THR A 63 -12.91 10.96 -3.79
CA THR A 63 -12.63 10.11 -2.62
C THR A 63 -11.41 9.19 -2.77
N GLY A 64 -10.78 9.17 -3.95
CA GLY A 64 -9.56 8.40 -4.20
C GLY A 64 -9.78 6.89 -4.12
N ALA A 65 -8.76 6.19 -3.62
CA ALA A 65 -8.76 4.74 -3.47
C ALA A 65 -7.98 4.33 -2.22
N SER A 66 -8.36 3.20 -1.62
CA SER A 66 -7.69 2.63 -0.45
C SER A 66 -6.90 1.39 -0.81
N ALA A 67 -5.76 1.16 -0.16
CA ALA A 67 -4.96 -0.03 -0.38
C ALA A 67 -5.75 -1.30 -0.02
N LYS A 68 -5.67 -2.31 -0.87
CA LYS A 68 -6.30 -3.62 -0.62
C LYS A 68 -5.44 -4.41 0.36
N TYR A 69 -6.11 -5.03 1.33
CA TYR A 69 -5.55 -6.07 2.18
C TYR A 69 -6.07 -7.45 1.73
N LEU A 70 -5.39 -8.52 2.13
CA LEU A 70 -5.81 -9.89 1.80
C LEU A 70 -7.04 -10.33 2.61
N GLY A 71 -7.27 -9.72 3.77
CA GLY A 71 -8.37 -10.04 4.68
C GLY A 71 -8.07 -11.23 5.59
N LEU A 72 -6.79 -11.54 5.85
CA LEU A 72 -6.40 -12.60 6.78
C LEU A 72 -6.51 -12.09 8.23
N GLU A 73 -6.99 -12.93 9.15
CA GLU A 73 -7.03 -12.56 10.57
C GLU A 73 -5.64 -12.23 11.13
N SER A 74 -4.61 -12.97 10.69
CA SER A 74 -3.22 -12.72 11.06
C SER A 74 -2.70 -11.41 10.46
N GLU A 75 -3.10 -11.06 9.23
CA GLU A 75 -2.78 -9.76 8.62
C GLU A 75 -3.38 -8.60 9.43
N GLU A 76 -4.66 -8.69 9.78
CA GLU A 76 -5.35 -7.66 10.59
C GLU A 76 -4.69 -7.49 11.96
N LYS A 77 -4.40 -8.61 12.64
CA LYS A 77 -3.77 -8.62 13.97
C LYS A 77 -2.43 -7.86 14.01
N PHE A 78 -1.67 -7.90 12.91
CA PHE A 78 -0.34 -7.31 12.83
C PHE A 78 -0.28 -5.98 12.05
N LYS A 79 -1.43 -5.40 11.66
CA LYS A 79 -1.49 -4.06 11.08
C LYS A 79 -0.86 -3.03 12.02
N GLY A 80 0.08 -2.25 11.49
CA GLY A 80 0.86 -1.26 12.26
C GLY A 80 1.90 -1.88 13.21
N LYS A 81 2.05 -3.21 13.23
CA LYS A 81 3.04 -3.96 14.03
C LYS A 81 3.91 -4.87 13.17
N GLY A 82 4.16 -4.47 11.93
CA GLY A 82 4.89 -5.28 10.95
C GLY A 82 4.15 -5.46 9.62
N VAL A 83 2.82 -5.38 9.62
CA VAL A 83 2.02 -5.35 8.38
C VAL A 83 1.77 -3.89 7.98
N SER A 84 2.13 -3.54 6.75
CA SER A 84 1.91 -2.22 6.14
C SER A 84 1.37 -2.36 4.71
N ALA A 85 0.73 -1.32 4.20
CA ALA A 85 0.34 -1.19 2.80
C ALA A 85 0.99 0.03 2.11
N CYS A 86 2.02 0.63 2.73
CA CYS A 86 2.76 1.75 2.18
C CYS A 86 4.26 1.60 2.45
N ALA A 87 5.01 1.12 1.46
CA ALA A 87 6.46 0.92 1.63
C ALA A 87 7.23 2.23 1.86
N THR A 88 6.81 3.32 1.23
CA THR A 88 7.46 4.63 1.38
C THR A 88 7.18 5.29 2.74
N CYS A 89 6.08 4.93 3.38
CA CYS A 89 5.73 5.41 4.72
C CYS A 89 6.56 4.70 5.79
N ASP A 90 6.61 3.36 5.73
CA ASP A 90 7.13 2.54 6.84
C ASP A 90 8.49 1.89 6.56
N GLY A 91 8.97 1.91 5.31
CA GLY A 91 10.18 1.19 4.89
C GLY A 91 11.43 1.55 5.67
N PHE A 92 11.53 2.81 6.14
CA PHE A 92 12.66 3.27 6.95
C PHE A 92 12.83 2.49 8.26
N PHE A 93 11.73 2.07 8.90
CA PHE A 93 11.78 1.32 10.17
C PHE A 93 12.44 -0.06 10.03
N TYR A 94 12.51 -0.59 8.80
CA TYR A 94 13.08 -1.90 8.49
C TYR A 94 14.49 -1.81 7.91
N ARG A 95 15.19 -0.69 8.14
CA ARG A 95 16.59 -0.53 7.72
C ARG A 95 17.45 -1.65 8.27
N GLY A 96 18.14 -2.37 7.37
CA GLY A 96 18.99 -3.51 7.73
C GLY A 96 18.23 -4.76 8.21
N GLN A 97 16.90 -4.80 8.06
CA GLN A 97 16.08 -5.97 8.40
C GLN A 97 15.62 -6.73 7.14
N LYS A 98 15.06 -7.93 7.32
CA LYS A 98 14.44 -8.68 6.23
C LYS A 98 12.97 -8.28 6.12
N VAL A 99 12.50 -7.99 4.91
CA VAL A 99 11.10 -7.64 4.65
C VAL A 99 10.52 -8.45 3.51
N ALA A 100 9.20 -8.51 3.46
CA ALA A 100 8.45 -9.16 2.39
C ALA A 100 7.51 -8.18 1.69
N VAL A 101 7.29 -8.37 0.39
CA VAL A 101 6.31 -7.62 -0.40
C VAL A 101 5.35 -8.61 -1.06
N ILE A 102 4.05 -8.44 -0.84
CA ILE A 102 3.02 -9.29 -1.44
C ILE A 102 2.42 -8.59 -2.65
N GLY A 103 2.57 -9.17 -3.85
CA GLY A 103 1.96 -8.64 -5.06
C GLY A 103 2.75 -8.95 -6.32
N GLY A 104 2.32 -8.37 -7.44
CA GLY A 104 3.06 -8.53 -8.69
C GLY A 104 2.66 -7.59 -9.83
N GLY A 105 1.94 -6.53 -9.51
CA GLY A 105 1.74 -5.38 -10.41
C GLY A 105 2.83 -4.32 -10.20
N ASN A 106 2.68 -3.16 -10.85
CA ASN A 106 3.65 -2.07 -10.76
C ASN A 106 3.96 -1.68 -9.31
N THR A 107 2.93 -1.49 -8.47
CA THR A 107 3.10 -1.12 -7.06
C THR A 107 4.02 -2.08 -6.31
N ALA A 108 3.77 -3.39 -6.38
CA ALA A 108 4.60 -4.38 -5.67
C ALA A 108 6.06 -4.38 -6.16
N VAL A 109 6.27 -4.19 -7.46
CA VAL A 109 7.62 -4.17 -8.03
C VAL A 109 8.36 -2.89 -7.67
N GLU A 110 7.69 -1.74 -7.73
CA GLU A 110 8.25 -0.45 -7.31
C GLU A 110 8.58 -0.43 -5.81
N GLU A 111 7.68 -0.93 -4.97
CA GLU A 111 7.89 -1.02 -3.53
C GLU A 111 9.04 -1.97 -3.17
N ALA A 112 9.15 -3.13 -3.84
CA ALA A 112 10.26 -4.04 -3.63
C ALA A 112 11.61 -3.41 -4.04
N LEU A 113 11.64 -2.70 -5.17
CA LEU A 113 12.83 -1.96 -5.62
C LEU A 113 13.18 -0.81 -4.67
N TYR A 114 12.19 -0.09 -4.14
CA TYR A 114 12.41 0.94 -3.14
C TYR A 114 13.00 0.35 -1.84
N LEU A 115 12.36 -0.67 -1.28
CA LEU A 115 12.78 -1.31 -0.03
C LEU A 115 14.16 -1.97 -0.15
N SER A 116 14.53 -2.44 -1.34
CA SER A 116 15.85 -3.05 -1.56
C SER A 116 17.03 -2.10 -1.34
N ASN A 117 16.78 -0.78 -1.30
CA ASN A 117 17.79 0.22 -0.95
C ASN A 117 17.88 0.50 0.58
N ILE A 118 16.99 -0.10 1.38
CA ILE A 118 16.82 0.18 2.82
C ILE A 118 17.00 -1.10 3.65
N ALA A 119 16.28 -2.16 3.26
CA ALA A 119 16.28 -3.45 3.92
C ALA A 119 17.57 -4.24 3.62
N ALA A 120 17.92 -5.17 4.51
CA ALA A 120 18.99 -6.12 4.26
C ALA A 120 18.62 -7.13 3.17
N GLU A 121 17.35 -7.55 3.13
CA GLU A 121 16.80 -8.48 2.14
C GLU A 121 15.32 -8.18 1.90
N VAL A 122 14.87 -8.26 0.65
CA VAL A 122 13.47 -8.10 0.25
C VAL A 122 12.99 -9.37 -0.44
N THR A 123 11.99 -10.05 0.12
CA THR A 123 11.34 -11.19 -0.54
C THR A 123 10.03 -10.74 -1.18
N ILE A 124 9.97 -10.66 -2.51
CA ILE A 124 8.71 -10.39 -3.22
C ILE A 124 7.98 -11.70 -3.51
N ILE A 125 6.75 -11.82 -3.03
CA ILE A 125 5.91 -13.01 -3.13
C ILE A 125 4.78 -12.76 -4.12
N HIS A 126 4.70 -13.62 -5.13
CA HIS A 126 3.68 -13.54 -6.17
C HIS A 126 3.01 -14.87 -6.44
N ARG A 127 1.67 -14.86 -6.50
CA ARG A 127 0.85 -16.06 -6.70
C ARG A 127 0.95 -16.71 -8.08
N ARG A 128 1.59 -16.06 -9.05
CA ARG A 128 1.82 -16.58 -10.41
C ARG A 128 3.31 -16.75 -10.68
N ASP A 129 3.65 -17.24 -11.86
CA ASP A 129 5.02 -17.45 -12.34
C ASP A 129 5.61 -16.25 -13.10
N LYS A 130 4.85 -15.15 -13.22
CA LYS A 130 5.30 -13.91 -13.85
C LYS A 130 4.61 -12.68 -13.25
N PHE A 131 5.31 -11.56 -13.24
CA PHE A 131 4.75 -10.26 -12.88
C PHE A 131 3.86 -9.69 -13.99
N SER A 132 2.86 -8.90 -13.60
CA SER A 132 2.01 -8.12 -14.51
C SER A 132 2.41 -6.64 -14.59
N SER A 133 3.53 -6.26 -13.96
CA SER A 133 4.12 -4.94 -14.09
C SER A 133 4.72 -4.68 -15.47
N GLU A 134 5.02 -3.40 -15.73
CA GLU A 134 5.76 -3.00 -16.91
C GLU A 134 7.06 -3.78 -17.08
N LYS A 135 7.41 -4.11 -18.34
CA LYS A 135 8.57 -4.96 -18.65
C LYS A 135 9.87 -4.41 -18.08
N ILE A 136 10.04 -3.09 -18.10
CA ILE A 136 11.24 -2.43 -17.59
C ILE A 136 11.39 -2.59 -16.08
N LEU A 137 10.29 -2.49 -15.32
CA LEU A 137 10.28 -2.67 -13.87
C LEU A 137 10.58 -4.13 -13.50
N SER A 138 9.89 -5.07 -14.15
CA SER A 138 10.14 -6.50 -13.97
C SER A 138 11.58 -6.88 -14.30
N ALA A 139 12.17 -6.30 -15.35
CA ALA A 139 13.56 -6.53 -15.72
C ALA A 139 14.54 -6.02 -14.66
N LYS A 140 14.33 -4.81 -14.12
CA LYS A 140 15.13 -4.26 -13.01
C LYS A 140 15.04 -5.13 -11.77
N LEU A 141 13.84 -5.58 -11.42
CA LEU A 141 13.62 -6.47 -10.28
C LEU A 141 14.34 -7.81 -10.44
N LEU A 142 14.26 -8.41 -11.63
CA LEU A 142 14.95 -9.67 -11.95
C LEU A 142 16.48 -9.50 -11.93
N GLU A 143 17.00 -8.37 -12.40
CA GLU A 143 18.43 -8.04 -12.32
C GLU A 143 18.87 -7.94 -10.85
N LYS A 144 18.14 -7.16 -10.05
CA LYS A 144 18.42 -6.98 -8.62
C LYS A 144 18.21 -8.26 -7.80
N SER A 145 17.44 -9.22 -8.32
CA SER A 145 17.32 -10.54 -7.72
C SER A 145 18.52 -11.44 -7.98
N LYS A 146 19.24 -11.23 -9.09
CA LYS A 146 20.47 -11.99 -9.40
C LYS A 146 21.70 -11.39 -8.72
N ASN A 147 21.78 -10.06 -8.66
CA ASN A 147 22.99 -9.34 -8.27
C ASN A 147 22.83 -8.50 -7.00
N GLY A 148 21.69 -8.60 -6.32
CA GLY A 148 21.36 -7.79 -5.16
C GLY A 148 20.68 -8.58 -4.05
N ASN A 149 19.85 -7.88 -3.29
CA ASN A 149 19.22 -8.39 -2.07
C ASN A 149 17.72 -8.70 -2.24
N ILE A 150 17.27 -8.95 -3.47
CA ILE A 150 15.86 -9.32 -3.74
C ILE A 150 15.74 -10.83 -3.97
N LYS A 151 14.86 -11.48 -3.21
CA LYS A 151 14.40 -12.85 -3.46
C LYS A 151 13.01 -12.83 -4.08
N ILE A 152 12.76 -13.72 -5.03
CA ILE A 152 11.47 -13.82 -5.72
C ILE A 152 10.84 -15.17 -5.41
N GLU A 153 9.63 -15.13 -4.86
CA GLU A 153 8.82 -16.30 -4.53
C GLU A 153 7.60 -16.37 -5.45
N PHE A 154 7.80 -16.99 -6.61
CA PHE A 154 6.72 -17.23 -7.57
C PHE A 154 5.84 -18.42 -7.16
N ASN A 155 4.60 -18.42 -7.66
CA ASN A 155 3.58 -19.43 -7.35
C ASN A 155 3.31 -19.57 -5.85
N HIS A 156 3.56 -18.54 -5.05
CA HIS A 156 3.28 -18.53 -3.62
C HIS A 156 2.32 -17.41 -3.26
N GLN A 157 1.48 -17.67 -2.28
CA GLN A 157 0.62 -16.69 -1.65
C GLN A 157 0.88 -16.67 -0.15
N LEU A 158 0.60 -15.53 0.48
CA LEU A 158 0.62 -15.43 1.94
C LEU A 158 -0.51 -16.29 2.51
N ASP A 159 -0.14 -17.20 3.40
CA ASP A 159 -1.07 -18.10 4.10
C ASP A 159 -1.32 -17.59 5.53
N GLU A 160 -0.25 -17.18 6.22
CA GLU A 160 -0.33 -16.63 7.57
C GLU A 160 0.79 -15.62 7.84
N VAL A 161 0.48 -14.55 8.57
CA VAL A 161 1.48 -13.65 9.15
C VAL A 161 1.87 -14.17 10.53
N LEU A 162 3.14 -14.48 10.71
CA LEU A 162 3.68 -15.02 11.96
C LEU A 162 4.31 -13.88 12.78
N GLY A 163 4.14 -13.94 14.09
CA GLY A 163 4.68 -12.91 14.97
C GLY A 163 4.37 -13.15 16.44
N ASP A 164 4.90 -12.28 17.28
CA ASP A 164 4.74 -12.30 18.72
C ASP A 164 3.98 -11.07 19.22
N LYS A 165 4.15 -10.68 20.50
CA LYS A 165 3.48 -9.50 21.07
C LYS A 165 4.05 -8.18 20.53
N MET A 166 5.30 -8.19 20.08
CA MET A 166 6.02 -7.02 19.59
C MET A 166 5.78 -6.78 18.10
N GLY A 167 5.56 -7.83 17.31
CA GLY A 167 5.21 -7.66 15.90
C GLY A 167 5.48 -8.90 15.05
N VAL A 168 5.57 -8.67 13.74
CA VAL A 168 5.84 -9.70 12.74
C VAL A 168 7.26 -10.26 12.90
N THR A 169 7.38 -11.58 12.85
CA THR A 169 8.67 -12.30 12.89
C THR A 169 8.89 -13.17 11.65
N GLY A 170 7.82 -13.47 10.91
CA GLY A 170 7.90 -14.27 9.69
C GLY A 170 6.57 -14.39 8.97
N LEU A 171 6.57 -15.17 7.91
CA LEU A 171 5.39 -15.45 7.08
C LEU A 171 5.33 -16.93 6.76
N ARG A 172 4.13 -17.51 6.78
CA ARG A 172 3.86 -18.78 6.11
C ARG A 172 3.37 -18.51 4.70
N LEU A 173 4.04 -19.11 3.73
CA LEU A 173 3.70 -19.06 2.32
C LEU A 173 3.10 -20.39 1.90
N LYS A 174 2.09 -20.35 1.05
CA LYS A 174 1.47 -21.52 0.43
C LYS A 174 1.70 -21.53 -1.07
N ASN A 175 2.20 -22.64 -1.58
CA ASN A 175 2.35 -22.84 -3.02
C ASN A 175 0.95 -22.98 -3.66
N ALA A 176 0.65 -22.12 -4.63
CA ALA A 176 -0.65 -22.07 -5.30
C ALA A 176 -0.94 -23.30 -6.18
N LYS A 177 0.09 -24.07 -6.55
CA LYS A 177 -0.04 -25.27 -7.39
C LYS A 177 -0.09 -26.57 -6.57
N THR A 178 0.80 -26.69 -5.58
CA THR A 178 0.93 -27.95 -4.81
C THR A 178 0.20 -27.91 -3.47
N GLY A 179 -0.06 -26.71 -2.93
CA GLY A 179 -0.62 -26.55 -1.59
C GLY A 179 0.41 -26.67 -0.46
N ASP A 180 1.66 -27.00 -0.78
CA ASP A 180 2.75 -27.08 0.21
C ASP A 180 2.97 -25.73 0.88
N THR A 181 3.35 -25.77 2.15
CA THR A 181 3.65 -24.56 2.92
C THR A 181 5.11 -24.50 3.30
N LYS A 182 5.62 -23.27 3.42
CA LYS A 182 6.94 -22.98 3.96
C LYS A 182 6.91 -21.70 4.76
N GLU A 183 7.81 -21.58 5.72
CA GLU A 183 7.96 -20.37 6.52
C GLU A 183 9.21 -19.61 6.11
N ILE A 184 9.13 -18.28 6.15
CA ILE A 184 10.25 -17.38 5.89
C ILE A 184 10.35 -16.33 7.00
N ASP A 185 11.57 -15.96 7.35
CA ASP A 185 11.80 -14.87 8.31
C ASP A 185 11.58 -13.52 7.62
N ALA A 186 10.79 -12.66 8.26
CA ALA A 186 10.58 -11.29 7.86
C ALA A 186 10.17 -10.47 9.08
N SER A 187 10.79 -9.31 9.27
CA SER A 187 10.41 -8.39 10.34
C SER A 187 9.24 -7.49 9.94
N GLY A 188 8.97 -7.37 8.63
CA GLY A 188 7.84 -6.61 8.09
C GLY A 188 7.32 -7.18 6.78
N VAL A 189 6.03 -7.00 6.52
CA VAL A 189 5.34 -7.39 5.30
C VAL A 189 4.54 -6.23 4.72
N PHE A 190 4.76 -5.95 3.44
CA PHE A 190 4.13 -4.88 2.69
C PHE A 190 3.12 -5.46 1.71
N ILE A 191 1.85 -5.09 1.87
CA ILE A 191 0.72 -5.61 1.09
C ILE A 191 0.47 -4.69 -0.10
N ALA A 192 0.91 -5.12 -1.29
CA ALA A 192 0.91 -4.34 -2.52
C ALA A 192 0.05 -4.99 -3.62
N ILE A 193 -1.19 -5.36 -3.26
CA ILE A 193 -2.12 -6.09 -4.15
C ILE A 193 -3.10 -5.16 -4.90
N GLY A 194 -2.79 -3.87 -4.95
CA GLY A 194 -3.56 -2.84 -5.63
C GLY A 194 -4.47 -2.04 -4.69
N HIS A 195 -5.30 -1.18 -5.27
CA HIS A 195 -6.22 -0.31 -4.55
C HIS A 195 -7.67 -0.58 -4.95
N THR A 196 -8.60 -0.33 -4.03
CA THR A 196 -10.04 -0.30 -4.30
C THR A 196 -10.49 1.15 -4.36
N PRO A 197 -11.14 1.60 -5.45
CA PRO A 197 -11.77 2.92 -5.48
C PRO A 197 -12.71 3.10 -4.29
N ASN A 198 -12.69 4.27 -3.64
CA ASN A 198 -13.54 4.56 -2.49
C ASN A 198 -14.95 4.97 -2.95
N THR A 199 -15.66 4.03 -3.58
CA THR A 199 -16.97 4.25 -4.22
C THR A 199 -18.10 3.40 -3.63
N GLY A 200 -17.80 2.53 -2.64
CA GLY A 200 -18.74 1.52 -2.14
C GLY A 200 -18.90 0.34 -3.08
#